data_AF-A0A075G6A1-F1
#
_entry.id   AF-A0A075G6A1-F1
#
_cell.length_a   1.000
_cell.length_b   1.000
_cell.length_c   1.000
_cell.angle_alpha   90.00
_cell.angle_beta   90.00
_cell.angle_gamma   90.00
#
_symmetry.space_group_name_H-M   'P 1'
#
loop_
_entity.id
_entity.type
_entity.pdbx_description
1 polymer ?
#
loop_
_entity_poly.entity_id
_entity_poly.type
_entity_poly.pdbx_seq_one_letter_code
_entity_poly.pdbx_strand_id
1 'polypeptide(L)'
;MKYKIPIILFASLLFFPAFGEERSLNDSLSMAKFDINWNDFNIPSRDATIIPFDEIHERTWQVNLENKLLYGNPEGTAVVRLYDANIENKFVEIGMGGDS
;
A
#
# COMPACT_ATOMS: atom_id res chain seq x y z
N MET A 1 -60.65 5.90 12.39
CA MET A 1 -59.46 6.34 13.18
C MET A 1 -58.73 5.22 13.93
N LYS A 2 -59.22 3.96 13.96
CA LYS A 2 -58.67 2.88 14.80
C LYS A 2 -57.28 2.36 14.40
N TYR A 3 -56.85 2.61 13.16
CA TYR A 3 -55.61 2.02 12.62
C TYR A 3 -54.46 3.03 12.44
N LYS A 4 -54.64 4.30 12.83
CA LYS A 4 -53.59 5.32 12.63
C LYS A 4 -52.33 5.00 13.43
N ILE A 5 -52.49 4.58 14.69
CA ILE A 5 -51.39 4.23 15.59
C ILE A 5 -50.61 3.00 15.09
N PRO A 6 -51.24 1.85 14.74
CA PRO A 6 -50.48 0.70 14.24
C PRO A 6 -49.80 0.97 12.91
N ILE A 7 -50.37 1.81 12.03
CA ILE A 7 -49.75 2.17 10.75
C ILE A 7 -48.48 3.01 10.97
N ILE A 8 -48.51 3.97 11.88
CA ILE A 8 -47.33 4.80 12.18
C ILE A 8 -46.20 3.94 12.77
N LEU A 9 -46.55 3.01 13.67
CA LEU A 9 -45.59 2.08 14.27
C LEU A 9 -44.94 1.16 13.22
N PHE A 10 -45.75 0.66 12.28
CA PHE A 10 -45.25 -0.19 11.19
C PHE A 10 -44.38 0.60 10.20
N ALA A 11 -44.75 1.85 9.90
CA ALA A 11 -43.95 2.72 9.04
C ALA A 11 -42.59 3.06 9.65
N SER A 12 -42.49 3.22 10.97
CA SER A 12 -41.19 3.48 11.63
C SER A 12 -40.22 2.29 11.56
N LEU A 13 -40.71 1.07 11.38
CA LEU A 13 -39.88 -0.12 11.17
C LEU A 13 -39.31 -0.22 9.75
N LEU A 14 -39.75 0.62 8.80
CA LEU A 14 -39.21 0.64 7.45
C LEU A 14 -37.99 1.57 7.32
N PHE A 15 -37.70 2.39 8.33
CA PHE A 15 -36.54 3.28 8.38
C PHE A 15 -35.48 2.73 9.33
N PHE A 16 -34.95 1.55 9.04
CA PHE A 16 -33.69 1.14 9.66
C PHE A 16 -32.57 1.95 9.02
N PRO A 17 -31.83 2.78 9.77
CA PRO A 17 -30.64 3.38 9.20
C PRO A 17 -29.61 2.28 8.94
N ALA A 18 -28.98 2.28 7.77
CA ALA A 18 -27.89 1.38 7.41
C ALA A 18 -26.60 1.75 8.17
N PHE A 19 -26.68 1.89 9.50
CA PHE A 19 -25.52 2.12 10.35
C PHE A 19 -24.84 0.79 10.63
N GLY A 20 -23.62 0.66 10.12
CA GLY A 20 -22.78 -0.51 10.39
C GLY A 20 -22.80 -1.56 9.28
N GLU A 21 -22.91 -1.16 8.00
CA GLU A 21 -22.15 -1.93 7.01
C GLU A 21 -20.69 -1.85 7.45
N GLU A 22 -20.19 -2.94 8.03
CA GLU A 22 -18.77 -3.24 8.08
C GLU A 22 -18.33 -3.04 6.64
N ARG A 23 -17.64 -1.92 6.36
CA ARG A 23 -17.08 -1.70 5.03
C ARG A 23 -16.27 -2.95 4.79
N SER A 24 -16.71 -3.82 3.87
CA SER A 24 -15.90 -4.92 3.42
C SER A 24 -14.54 -4.28 3.16
N LEU A 25 -13.48 -4.83 3.76
CA LEU A 25 -12.13 -4.47 3.35
C LEU A 25 -12.16 -4.44 1.83
N ASN A 26 -11.78 -3.31 1.24
CA ASN A 26 -11.86 -3.19 -0.20
C ASN A 26 -11.06 -4.37 -0.76
N ASP A 27 -11.72 -5.35 -1.40
CA ASP A 27 -11.04 -6.57 -1.87
C ASP A 27 -9.92 -6.25 -2.87
N SER A 28 -9.92 -5.03 -3.44
CA SER A 28 -8.83 -4.52 -4.28
C SER A 28 -7.66 -3.87 -3.50
N LEU A 29 -7.81 -3.63 -2.20
CA LEU A 29 -6.74 -3.12 -1.34
C LEU A 29 -5.86 -4.30 -0.90
N SER A 30 -4.84 -4.58 -1.70
CA SER A 30 -3.77 -5.50 -1.34
C SER A 30 -2.60 -4.68 -0.74
N MET A 31 -2.16 -5.05 0.46
CA MET A 31 -1.10 -4.38 1.20
C MET A 31 0.06 -5.34 1.39
N ALA A 32 1.23 -4.95 0.91
CA ALA A 32 2.46 -5.69 1.12
C ALA A 32 3.44 -4.85 1.94
N LYS A 33 4.07 -5.48 2.94
CA LYS A 33 5.10 -4.86 3.77
C LYS A 33 6.40 -5.63 3.58
N PHE A 34 7.45 -4.91 3.21
CA PHE A 34 8.78 -5.46 3.03
C PHE A 34 9.76 -4.75 3.95
N ASP A 35 10.51 -5.53 4.72
CA ASP A 35 11.66 -5.04 5.46
C ASP A 35 12.92 -5.53 4.72
N ILE A 36 13.70 -4.60 4.18
CA ILE A 36 14.93 -4.90 3.42
C ILE A 36 16.12 -4.77 4.37
N ASN A 37 17.04 -5.74 4.35
CA ASN A 37 18.22 -5.69 5.19
C ASN A 37 19.20 -4.63 4.68
N TRP A 38 19.88 -3.91 5.58
CA TRP A 38 20.87 -2.92 5.18
C TRP A 38 21.99 -3.50 4.29
N ASN A 39 22.32 -4.79 4.45
CA ASN A 39 23.33 -5.47 3.63
C ASN A 39 22.94 -5.51 2.14
N ASP A 40 21.63 -5.56 1.83
CA ASP A 40 21.13 -5.59 0.46
C ASP A 40 21.29 -4.23 -0.23
N PHE A 41 21.62 -3.18 0.52
CA PHE A 41 21.99 -1.87 -0.01
C PHE A 41 23.50 -1.69 -0.18
N ASN A 42 24.32 -2.58 0.38
CA ASN A 42 25.79 -2.54 0.26
C ASN A 42 26.31 -3.39 -0.91
N ILE A 43 25.54 -3.42 -2.01
CA ILE A 43 25.90 -4.14 -3.24
C ILE A 43 25.71 -3.22 -4.45
N PRO A 44 26.53 -3.36 -5.51
CA PRO A 44 26.33 -2.62 -6.74
C PRO A 44 25.00 -2.98 -7.42
N SER A 45 24.36 -2.01 -8.07
CA SER A 45 23.06 -2.22 -8.75
C SER A 45 23.05 -3.37 -9.78
N ARG A 46 24.18 -3.73 -10.39
CA ARG A 46 24.27 -4.86 -11.34
C ARG A 46 24.14 -6.22 -10.67
N ASP A 47 24.46 -6.29 -9.38
CA ASP A 47 24.52 -7.52 -8.58
C ASP A 47 23.29 -7.60 -7.64
N ALA A 48 22.42 -6.58 -7.66
CA ALA A 48 21.21 -6.53 -6.86
C ALA A 48 20.15 -7.51 -7.37
N THR A 49 19.49 -8.20 -6.42
CA THR A 49 18.42 -9.14 -6.73
C THR A 49 17.06 -8.44 -6.71
N ILE A 50 16.24 -8.66 -7.74
CA ILE A 50 14.86 -8.17 -7.79
C ILE A 50 14.00 -9.08 -6.92
N ILE A 51 13.29 -8.49 -5.96
CA ILE A 51 12.35 -9.18 -5.09
C ILE A 51 10.95 -8.97 -5.68
N PRO A 52 10.30 -10.01 -6.23
CA PRO A 52 8.94 -9.87 -6.75
C PRO A 52 7.94 -9.73 -5.59
N PHE A 53 6.86 -8.98 -5.83
CA PHE A 53 5.70 -8.97 -4.94
C PHE A 53 4.83 -10.20 -5.21
N ASP A 54 4.16 -10.68 -4.16
CA ASP A 54 3.28 -11.87 -4.25
C ASP A 54 2.10 -11.63 -5.20
N GLU A 55 1.62 -10.38 -5.29
CA GLU A 55 0.52 -9.97 -6.15
C GLU A 55 0.93 -8.80 -7.05
N ILE A 56 0.38 -8.79 -8.27
CA ILE A 56 0.55 -7.68 -9.20
C ILE A 56 -0.55 -6.65 -8.95
N HIS A 57 -0.16 -5.42 -8.62
CA HIS A 57 -1.08 -4.31 -8.43
C HIS A 57 -1.29 -3.53 -9.75
N GLU A 58 -2.37 -3.81 -10.48
CA GLU A 58 -2.55 -3.32 -11.85
C GLU A 58 -3.00 -1.85 -12.01
N ARG A 59 -3.65 -1.25 -11.00
CA ARG A 59 -4.33 0.06 -11.16
C ARG A 59 -3.75 1.17 -10.31
N THR A 60 -4.11 1.18 -9.03
CA THR A 60 -3.75 2.25 -8.11
C THR A 60 -2.91 1.64 -7.01
N TRP A 61 -1.73 2.20 -6.81
CA TRP A 61 -0.82 1.78 -5.76
C TRP A 61 -0.42 3.00 -4.95
N GLN A 62 -0.20 2.77 -3.66
CA GLN A 62 0.43 3.73 -2.76
C GLN A 62 1.58 3.00 -2.07
N VAL A 63 2.74 3.64 -2.05
CA VAL A 63 3.92 3.12 -1.36
C VAL A 63 4.26 4.07 -0.22
N ASN A 64 4.46 3.49 0.96
CA ASN A 64 5.07 4.18 2.09
C ASN A 64 6.47 3.62 2.26
N LEU A 65 7.49 4.47 2.14
CA LEU A 65 8.89 4.10 2.28
C LEU A 65 9.45 4.78 3.53
N GLU A 66 10.10 4.00 4.39
CA GLU A 66 10.79 4.50 5.57
C GLU A 66 12.27 4.13 5.46
N ASN A 67 13.13 5.13 5.24
CA ASN A 67 14.56 4.94 5.20
C ASN A 67 15.13 4.92 6.62
N LYS A 68 15.71 3.78 7.04
CA LYS A 68 16.43 3.62 8.32
C LYS A 68 17.91 3.32 8.13
N LEU A 69 18.45 3.54 6.92
CA LEU A 69 19.85 3.28 6.62
C LEU A 69 20.74 4.28 7.35
N LEU A 70 21.77 3.78 8.01
CA LEU A 70 22.89 4.59 8.48
C LEU A 70 24.00 4.51 7.45
N TYR A 71 24.27 5.62 6.78
CA TYR A 71 25.29 5.69 5.75
C TYR A 71 26.68 5.72 6.38
N GLY A 72 27.51 4.71 6.07
CA GLY A 72 28.92 4.71 6.45
C GLY A 72 29.75 5.75 5.68
N ASN A 73 29.32 6.09 4.47
CA ASN A 73 29.86 7.19 3.67
C ASN A 73 28.78 8.27 3.52
N PRO A 74 28.98 9.50 4.05
CA PRO A 74 28.03 10.61 3.91
C PRO A 74 27.72 10.98 2.45
N GLU A 75 28.68 10.79 1.54
CA GLU A 75 28.50 11.00 0.09
C GLU A 75 27.93 9.76 -0.62
N GLY A 76 27.58 8.72 0.16
CA GLY A 76 27.00 7.49 -0.34
C GLY A 76 25.60 7.72 -0.88
N THR A 77 25.30 7.10 -2.01
CA THR A 77 23.96 7.11 -2.60
C THR A 77 23.40 5.69 -2.60
N ALA A 78 22.27 5.48 -1.92
CA ALA A 78 21.45 4.30 -2.11
C ALA A 78 20.19 4.67 -2.89
N VAL A 79 19.63 3.69 -3.59
CA VAL A 79 18.40 3.83 -4.37
C VAL A 79 17.51 2.61 -4.18
N VAL A 80 16.21 2.81 -4.22
CA VAL A 80 15.21 1.74 -4.38
C VAL A 80 14.59 1.86 -5.76
N ARG A 81 14.45 0.74 -6.46
CA ARG A 81 13.75 0.66 -7.75
C ARG A 81 12.52 -0.23 -7.64
N LEU A 82 11.39 0.28 -8.10
CA LEU A 82 10.14 -0.48 -8.24
C LEU A 82 9.95 -0.77 -9.73
N TYR A 83 10.01 -2.03 -10.11
CA TYR A 83 9.90 -2.46 -11.51
C TYR A 83 8.45 -2.77 -11.89
N ASP A 84 8.09 -2.44 -13.13
CA ASP A 84 6.85 -2.90 -13.74
C ASP A 84 6.95 -4.40 -14.03
N ALA A 85 5.95 -5.17 -13.60
CA ALA A 85 5.94 -6.62 -13.77
C ALA A 85 5.75 -7.06 -15.24
N ASN A 86 5.19 -6.19 -16.09
CA ASN A 86 4.80 -6.53 -17.45
C ASN A 86 5.66 -5.88 -18.53
N ILE A 87 6.41 -4.82 -18.18
CA ILE A 87 7.23 -4.05 -19.12
C ILE A 87 8.69 -4.09 -18.66
N GLU A 88 9.51 -4.76 -19.47
CA GLU A 88 10.94 -4.89 -19.19
C GLU A 88 11.61 -3.51 -19.06
N ASN A 89 12.53 -3.38 -18.10
CA ASN A 89 13.33 -2.17 -17.85
C ASN A 89 12.51 -0.89 -17.54
N LYS A 90 11.20 -1.00 -17.29
CA LYS A 90 10.39 0.11 -16.79
C LYS A 90 10.38 0.07 -15.26
N PHE A 91 10.83 1.16 -14.65
CA PHE A 91 10.85 1.29 -13.19
C PHE A 91 10.68 2.74 -12.74
N VAL A 92 10.32 2.89 -11.46
CA VAL A 92 10.46 4.13 -10.70
C VAL A 92 11.65 3.99 -9.77
N GLU A 93 12.56 4.96 -9.78
CA GLU A 93 13.70 5.01 -8.86
C GLU A 93 13.49 6.09 -7.81
N ILE A 94 13.79 5.74 -6.56
CA ILE A 94 13.71 6.61 -5.40
C ILE A 94 15.13 6.71 -4.83
N GLY A 95 15.72 7.89 -4.94
CA GLY A 95 16.99 8.20 -4.29
C GLY A 95 16.82 8.28 -2.78
N MET A 96 17.73 7.65 -2.03
CA MET A 96 17.66 7.55 -0.58
C MET A 96 18.84 8.24 0.13
N GLY A 97 19.61 9.07 -0.59
CA GLY A 97 20.96 9.55 -0.24
C GLY A 97 21.22 9.89 1.23
N GLY A 98 22.50 9.87 1.62
CA GLY A 98 22.90 10.30 2.95
C GLY A 98 22.55 11.76 3.18
N ASP A 99 21.69 12.04 4.16
CA ASP A 99 21.56 13.40 4.70
C ASP A 99 22.91 13.76 5.35
N SER A 100 23.52 14.85 4.87
CA SER A 100 24.65 15.52 5.52
C SER A 100 24.21 16.25 6.77
#